data_AF-A0A167QG19-F1
#
_entry.id   AF-A0A167QG19-F1
#
_cell.length_a   1.000
_cell.length_b   1.000
_cell.length_c   1.000
_cell.angle_alpha   90.00
_cell.angle_beta   90.00
_cell.angle_gamma   90.00
#
_symmetry.space_group_name_H-M   'P 1'
#
loop_
_entity.id
_entity.type
_entity.pdbx_description
1 polymer ?
#
loop_
_entity_poly.entity_id
_entity_poly.type
_entity_poly.pdbx_seq_one_letter_code
_entity_poly.pdbx_strand_id
1 'polypeptide(L)'
;MGGLAELFSGAISMGLGAYLAAATERAHYHSEAARTRDAVRRRPAAEREAVYALLARYHISRAAAVPLVDELCQEDDDDDDELSTDAGPSKQALSRKTPRARKDADEVPWVRFLLDVEQRLACPAGSRAWLSALTMGLSYFVGGLIPMVPYFVLGNARDALLVSVAITAVVLLVFGYVKTALTVHSRSAGVWGALQTLVIGALAAGAAYGIVRALDSGKGQP
;
A
#
# COMPACT_ATOMS: atom_id res chain seq x y z
N MET A 1 -7.29 12.97 -31.11
CA MET A 1 -7.87 11.69 -30.66
C MET A 1 -6.90 10.81 -29.86
N GLY A 2 -5.59 10.77 -30.17
CA GLY A 2 -4.62 9.92 -29.45
C GLY A 2 -4.56 10.12 -27.92
N GLY A 3 -4.55 11.36 -27.43
CA GLY A 3 -4.39 11.64 -25.99
C GLY A 3 -5.55 11.16 -25.10
N LEU A 4 -6.79 11.13 -25.61
CA LEU A 4 -7.92 10.59 -24.85
C LEU A 4 -7.86 9.06 -24.77
N ALA A 5 -7.49 8.38 -25.86
CA ALA A 5 -7.36 6.92 -25.88
C ALA A 5 -6.26 6.45 -24.93
N GLU A 6 -5.14 7.17 -24.88
CA GLU A 6 -4.07 6.95 -23.91
C GLU A 6 -4.55 7.08 -22.47
N LEU A 7 -5.33 8.13 -22.18
CA LEU A 7 -5.87 8.38 -20.84
C LEU A 7 -6.81 7.25 -20.36
N PHE A 8 -7.72 6.79 -21.23
CA PHE A 8 -8.62 5.68 -20.92
C PHE A 8 -7.85 4.37 -20.72
N SER A 9 -6.92 4.05 -21.63
CA SER A 9 -6.08 2.85 -21.53
C SER A 9 -5.23 2.86 -20.25
N GLY A 10 -4.61 4.00 -19.95
CA GLY A 10 -3.79 4.19 -18.74
C GLY A 10 -4.58 4.11 -17.45
N ALA A 11 -5.78 4.70 -17.40
CA ALA A 11 -6.66 4.65 -16.23
C ALA A 11 -7.11 3.21 -15.91
N ILE A 12 -7.51 2.46 -16.93
CA ILE A 12 -7.90 1.05 -16.79
C ILE A 12 -6.71 0.21 -16.35
N SER A 13 -5.56 0.39 -17.01
CA SER A 13 -4.32 -0.33 -16.70
C SER A 13 -3.88 -0.10 -15.25
N MET A 14 -3.86 1.15 -14.79
CA MET A 14 -3.46 1.50 -13.43
C MET A 14 -4.47 0.99 -12.39
N GLY A 15 -5.77 1.08 -12.68
CA GLY A 15 -6.83 0.55 -11.81
C GLY A 15 -6.73 -0.96 -11.66
N LEU A 16 -6.62 -1.71 -12.76
CA LEU A 16 -6.45 -3.16 -12.74
C LEU A 16 -5.14 -3.57 -12.08
N GLY A 17 -4.05 -2.85 -12.32
CA GLY A 17 -2.76 -3.09 -11.68
C GLY A 17 -2.84 -2.96 -10.15
N ALA A 18 -3.50 -1.91 -9.66
CA ALA A 18 -3.71 -1.71 -8.23
C ALA A 18 -4.64 -2.78 -7.61
N TYR A 19 -5.70 -3.19 -8.33
CA TYR A 19 -6.57 -4.28 -7.90
C TYR A 19 -5.80 -5.60 -7.79
N LEU A 20 -5.05 -5.95 -8.84
CA LEU A 20 -4.28 -7.19 -8.90
C LEU A 20 -3.21 -7.21 -7.82
N ALA A 21 -2.47 -6.12 -7.62
CA ALA A 21 -1.48 -6.01 -6.55
C ALA A 21 -2.12 -6.31 -5.18
N ALA A 22 -3.22 -5.63 -4.84
CA ALA A 22 -3.93 -5.85 -3.58
C ALA A 22 -4.50 -7.28 -3.46
N ALA A 23 -5.00 -7.86 -4.55
CA ALA A 23 -5.51 -9.23 -4.57
C ALA A 23 -4.37 -10.26 -4.38
N THR A 24 -3.22 -10.04 -5.02
CA THR A 24 -2.04 -10.91 -4.90
C THR A 24 -1.43 -10.84 -3.51
N GLU A 25 -1.31 -9.66 -2.90
CA GLU A 25 -0.86 -9.50 -1.52
C GLU A 25 -1.79 -10.25 -0.55
N ARG A 26 -3.10 -10.19 -0.78
CA ARG A 26 -4.08 -10.93 0.02
C ARG A 26 -3.95 -12.44 -0.14
N ALA A 27 -3.81 -12.93 -1.37
CA ALA A 27 -3.61 -14.36 -1.63
C ALA A 27 -2.30 -14.85 -0.99
N HIS A 28 -1.23 -14.05 -1.10
CA HIS A 28 0.06 -14.34 -0.48
C HIS A 28 -0.07 -14.44 1.05
N TYR A 29 -0.72 -13.46 1.68
CA TYR A 29 -0.97 -13.47 3.13
C TYR A 29 -1.70 -14.74 3.58
N HIS A 30 -2.81 -15.11 2.93
CA HIS A 30 -3.56 -16.31 3.31
C HIS A 30 -2.78 -17.61 3.11
N SER A 31 -1.96 -17.68 2.05
CA SER A 31 -1.11 -18.86 1.81
C SER A 31 -0.02 -19.02 2.87
N GLU A 32 0.55 -17.92 3.34
CA GLU A 32 1.58 -17.92 4.38
C GLU A 32 0.98 -18.15 5.77
N ALA A 33 -0.21 -17.60 6.05
CA ALA A 33 -0.99 -17.90 7.24
C ALA A 33 -1.26 -19.41 7.41
N ALA A 34 -1.72 -20.07 6.35
CA ALA A 34 -1.95 -21.52 6.36
C ALA A 34 -0.65 -22.31 6.58
N ARG A 35 0.45 -21.92 5.93
CA ARG A 35 1.77 -22.55 6.09
C ARG A 35 2.32 -22.42 7.51
N THR A 36 2.21 -21.23 8.09
CA THR A 36 2.66 -20.95 9.46
C THR A 36 1.84 -21.75 10.47
N ARG A 37 0.52 -21.82 10.29
CA ARG A 37 -0.36 -22.65 11.14
C ARG A 37 0.05 -24.13 11.10
N ASP A 38 0.34 -24.65 9.92
CA ASP A 38 0.83 -26.03 9.77
C ASP A 38 2.22 -26.23 10.40
N ALA A 39 3.11 -25.24 10.28
CA ALA A 39 4.45 -25.28 10.86
C ALA A 39 4.41 -25.29 12.39
N VAL A 40 3.56 -24.45 13.00
CA VAL A 40 3.31 -24.42 14.45
C VAL A 40 2.80 -25.78 14.95
N ARG A 41 1.85 -26.39 14.24
CA ARG A 41 1.30 -27.71 14.61
C ARG A 41 2.35 -28.83 14.48
N ARG A 42 3.18 -28.80 13.45
CA ARG A 42 4.14 -29.88 13.17
C ARG A 42 5.46 -29.75 13.94
N ARG A 43 5.92 -28.53 14.21
CA ARG A 43 7.26 -28.26 14.78
C ARG A 43 7.24 -27.11 15.81
N PRO A 44 6.42 -27.20 16.88
CA PRO A 44 6.23 -26.09 17.82
C PRO A 44 7.54 -25.63 18.48
N ALA A 45 8.45 -26.55 18.82
CA ALA A 45 9.73 -26.19 19.41
C ALA A 45 10.64 -25.40 18.46
N ALA A 46 10.57 -25.67 17.16
CA ALA A 46 11.38 -24.97 16.16
C ALA A 46 10.91 -23.53 15.96
N GLU A 47 9.59 -23.32 15.89
CA GLU A 47 8.99 -21.98 15.74
C GLU A 47 9.28 -21.10 16.98
N ARG A 48 9.24 -21.68 18.19
CA ARG A 48 9.63 -20.99 19.43
C ARG A 48 11.11 -20.58 19.42
N GLU A 49 11.99 -21.47 18.95
CA GLU A 49 13.43 -21.18 18.85
C GLU A 49 13.72 -20.09 17.80
N ALA A 50 12.96 -20.05 16.70
CA ALA A 50 13.05 -18.98 15.70
C ALA A 50 12.74 -17.61 16.32
N VAL A 51 11.70 -17.51 17.15
CA VAL A 51 11.36 -16.27 17.88
C VAL A 51 12.47 -15.88 18.86
N TYR A 52 13.02 -16.82 19.63
CA TYR A 52 14.14 -16.52 20.52
C TYR A 52 15.37 -16.02 19.75
N ALA A 53 15.70 -16.66 18.63
CA ALA A 53 16.82 -16.24 17.77
C ALA A 53 16.59 -14.84 17.18
N LEU A 54 15.36 -14.50 16.81
CA LEU A 54 15.01 -13.18 16.33
C LEU A 54 15.14 -12.12 17.43
N LEU A 55 14.59 -12.38 18.62
CA LEU A 55 14.66 -11.46 19.76
C LEU A 55 16.10 -11.24 20.24
N ALA A 56 16.96 -12.26 20.11
CA ALA A 56 18.39 -12.13 20.38
C ALA A 56 19.08 -11.08 19.47
N ARG A 57 18.62 -10.89 18.23
CA ARG A 57 19.13 -9.82 17.32
C ARG A 57 18.82 -8.42 17.84
N TYR A 58 17.82 -8.30 18.72
CA TYR A 58 17.47 -7.06 19.42
C TYR A 58 18.09 -7.00 20.83
N HIS A 59 19.09 -7.84 21.12
CA HIS A 59 19.76 -7.97 22.42
C HIS A 59 18.83 -8.40 23.57
N ILE A 60 17.69 -9.02 23.27
CA ILE A 60 16.80 -9.60 24.27
C ILE A 60 17.28 -11.01 24.57
N SER A 61 17.61 -11.28 25.83
CA SER A 61 18.08 -12.60 26.25
C SER A 61 16.94 -13.63 26.22
N ARG A 62 17.30 -14.90 25.99
CA ARG A 62 16.32 -16.01 25.98
C ARG A 62 15.48 -16.04 27.27
N ALA A 63 16.12 -15.85 28.42
CA ALA A 63 15.46 -15.84 29.72
C ALA A 63 14.39 -14.73 29.85
N ALA A 64 14.61 -13.57 29.23
CA ALA A 64 13.62 -12.50 29.21
C ALA A 64 12.48 -12.76 28.21
N ALA A 65 12.75 -13.50 27.13
CA ALA A 65 11.78 -13.82 26.09
C ALA A 65 10.89 -15.03 26.41
N VAL A 66 11.35 -15.98 27.24
CA VAL A 66 10.57 -17.17 27.64
C VAL A 66 9.16 -16.83 28.15
N PRO A 67 8.96 -15.93 29.14
CA PRO A 67 7.62 -15.66 29.65
C PRO A 67 6.70 -15.07 28.57
N LEU A 68 7.23 -14.23 27.69
CA LEU A 68 6.47 -13.67 26.56
C LEU A 68 6.02 -14.75 25.59
N VAL A 69 6.92 -15.66 25.20
CA VAL A 69 6.58 -16.75 24.26
C VAL A 69 5.63 -17.75 24.91
N ASP A 70 5.81 -18.06 26.20
CA ASP A 70 4.88 -18.94 26.93
C ASP A 70 3.47 -18.34 27.00
N GLU A 71 3.34 -17.05 27.29
CA GLU A 71 2.04 -16.35 27.32
C GLU A 71 1.42 -16.23 25.92
N LEU A 72 2.21 -16.00 24.87
CA LEU A 72 1.71 -16.00 23.48
C LEU A 72 1.26 -17.39 22.99
N CYS A 73 1.87 -18.46 23.51
CA CYS A 73 1.51 -19.84 23.18
C CYS A 73 0.33 -20.38 24.00
N GLN A 74 -0.11 -19.68 25.05
CA GLN A 74 -1.34 -20.03 25.75
C GLN A 74 -2.52 -19.65 24.86
N GLU A 75 -3.22 -20.65 24.35
CA GLU A 75 -4.52 -20.46 23.72
C GLU A 75 -5.49 -19.99 24.82
N ASP A 76 -6.09 -18.81 24.66
CA ASP A 76 -7.37 -18.53 25.31
C ASP A 76 -8.39 -19.46 24.62
N ASP A 77 -8.64 -20.64 25.20
CA ASP A 77 -9.68 -21.62 24.83
C ASP A 77 -11.12 -21.08 25.04
N ASP A 78 -11.32 -19.76 25.01
CA ASP A 78 -12.63 -19.13 25.17
C ASP A 78 -13.20 -18.76 23.80
N ASP A 79 -13.73 -19.75 23.08
CA ASP A 79 -14.91 -19.61 22.21
C ASP A 79 -15.16 -20.95 21.45
N ASP A 80 -15.79 -21.92 22.12
CA ASP A 80 -16.81 -22.83 21.56
C ASP A 80 -17.24 -23.86 22.63
N ASP A 81 -18.10 -23.46 23.59
CA ASP A 81 -19.25 -24.27 24.02
C ASP A 81 -20.16 -23.46 24.95
N GLU A 82 -21.12 -22.78 24.33
CA GLU A 82 -22.31 -22.27 25.00
C GLU A 82 -23.25 -23.45 25.35
N LEU A 83 -22.88 -24.30 26.30
CA LEU A 83 -23.84 -25.14 27.04
C LEU A 83 -23.21 -25.78 28.28
N SER A 84 -23.28 -25.11 29.44
CA SER A 84 -23.58 -25.77 30.73
C SER A 84 -23.81 -24.76 31.85
N THR A 85 -24.89 -25.01 32.56
CA THR A 85 -25.47 -24.32 33.69
C THR A 85 -24.56 -24.28 34.93
N ASP A 86 -24.70 -23.18 35.68
CA ASP A 86 -24.62 -23.03 37.15
C ASP A 86 -23.45 -22.27 37.80
N ALA A 87 -23.83 -21.62 38.90
CA ALA A 87 -23.28 -20.55 39.72
C ALA A 87 -21.79 -20.52 40.13
N GLY A 88 -21.26 -19.29 40.29
CA GLY A 88 -20.11 -18.98 41.17
C GLY A 88 -19.39 -17.64 40.85
N PRO A 89 -19.08 -16.76 41.83
CA PRO A 89 -18.81 -15.34 41.55
C PRO A 89 -17.32 -14.92 41.42
N SER A 90 -17.13 -13.88 40.61
CA SER A 90 -16.08 -12.82 40.65
C SER A 90 -14.61 -13.23 40.74
N LYS A 91 -13.88 -12.97 39.64
CA LYS A 91 -12.57 -12.32 39.69
C LYS A 91 -12.51 -11.17 38.69
N GLN A 92 -12.64 -9.95 39.20
CA GLN A 92 -12.28 -8.73 38.49
C GLN A 92 -10.75 -8.68 38.36
N ALA A 93 -10.24 -8.79 37.14
CA ALA A 93 -8.89 -8.36 36.79
C ALA A 93 -8.91 -7.78 35.36
N LEU A 94 -8.83 -6.46 35.29
CA LEU A 94 -8.46 -5.62 34.15
C LEU A 94 -8.83 -6.12 32.74
N SER A 95 -10.09 -5.96 32.36
CA SER A 95 -10.48 -5.85 30.95
C SER A 95 -10.00 -4.49 30.39
N ARG A 96 -8.75 -4.43 29.94
CA ARG A 96 -8.29 -3.33 29.09
C ARG A 96 -8.96 -3.50 27.73
N LYS A 97 -10.10 -2.85 27.55
CA LYS A 97 -10.90 -2.87 26.32
C LYS A 97 -10.15 -2.16 25.20
N THR A 98 -9.18 -2.84 24.61
CA THR A 98 -8.56 -2.46 23.35
C THR A 98 -9.67 -2.34 22.30
N PRO A 99 -9.71 -1.31 21.44
CA PRO A 99 -10.71 -1.23 20.38
C PRO A 99 -10.55 -2.49 19.53
N ARG A 100 -11.52 -3.41 19.63
CA ARG A 100 -11.50 -4.73 18.97
C ARG A 100 -11.46 -4.44 17.47
N ALA A 101 -10.25 -4.46 16.92
CA ALA A 101 -10.05 -4.45 15.50
C ALA A 101 -10.86 -5.62 14.93
N ARG A 102 -11.48 -5.31 13.80
CA ARG A 102 -12.28 -6.13 12.90
C ARG A 102 -12.07 -7.66 13.04
N LYS A 103 -13.18 -8.38 12.86
CA LYS A 103 -13.34 -9.85 12.84
C LYS A 103 -12.39 -10.53 11.84
N ASP A 104 -11.10 -10.52 12.14
CA ASP A 104 -10.04 -11.31 11.52
C ASP A 104 -9.92 -12.64 12.32
N ALA A 105 -11.07 -13.15 12.75
CA ALA A 105 -11.30 -13.81 14.05
C ALA A 105 -10.93 -15.29 14.13
N ASP A 106 -10.14 -15.83 13.20
CA ASP A 106 -9.90 -17.28 13.10
C ASP A 106 -8.40 -17.63 13.19
N GLU A 107 -7.56 -16.71 13.66
CA GLU A 107 -6.12 -16.93 13.75
C GLU A 107 -5.59 -16.74 15.17
N VAL A 108 -5.03 -17.84 15.70
CA VAL A 108 -4.44 -17.94 17.04
C VAL A 108 -3.43 -16.82 17.27
N PRO A 109 -3.41 -16.13 18.43
CA PRO A 109 -2.51 -15.01 18.73
C PRO A 109 -1.04 -15.30 18.41
N TRP A 110 -0.58 -16.52 18.68
CA TRP A 110 0.75 -17.01 18.35
C TRP A 110 1.05 -16.99 16.84
N VAL A 111 0.13 -17.50 16.00
CA VAL A 111 0.31 -17.54 14.54
C VAL A 111 0.35 -16.12 13.97
N ARG A 112 -0.55 -15.25 14.45
CA ARG A 112 -0.56 -13.83 14.04
C ARG A 112 0.75 -13.14 14.41
N PHE A 113 1.27 -13.39 15.60
CA PHE A 113 2.56 -12.86 16.03
C PHE A 113 3.70 -13.33 15.11
N LEU A 114 3.75 -14.62 14.76
CA LEU A 114 4.76 -15.15 13.84
C LEU A 114 4.68 -14.51 12.45
N LEU A 115 3.47 -14.32 11.91
CA LEU A 115 3.27 -13.63 10.62
C LEU A 115 3.77 -12.18 10.66
N ASP A 116 3.47 -11.44 11.73
CA ASP A 116 3.86 -10.04 11.87
C ASP A 116 5.39 -9.90 12.09
N VAL A 117 5.99 -10.80 12.87
CA VAL A 117 7.34 -10.62 13.41
C VAL A 117 8.41 -11.35 12.59
N GLU A 118 8.16 -12.61 12.22
CA GLU A 118 9.10 -13.40 11.41
C GLU A 118 8.94 -13.10 9.93
N GLN A 119 7.69 -13.05 9.44
CA GLN A 119 7.40 -12.91 8.02
C GLN A 119 7.17 -11.45 7.59
N ARG A 120 7.06 -10.52 8.55
CA ARG A 120 6.79 -9.09 8.30
C ARG A 120 5.52 -8.85 7.47
N LEU A 121 4.57 -9.77 7.54
CA LEU A 121 3.32 -9.72 6.79
C LEU A 121 2.24 -9.12 7.67
N ALA A 122 1.91 -7.85 7.41
CA ALA A 122 0.76 -7.22 8.03
C ALA A 122 -0.54 -7.73 7.36
N CYS A 123 -1.59 -7.95 8.15
CA CYS A 123 -2.89 -8.33 7.61
C CYS A 123 -3.37 -7.29 6.57
N PRO A 124 -3.62 -7.70 5.32
CA PRO A 124 -4.08 -6.77 4.29
C PRO A 124 -5.50 -6.32 4.62
N ALA A 125 -5.78 -5.02 4.48
CA ALA A 125 -7.11 -4.48 4.71
C ALA A 125 -8.10 -4.99 3.63
N GLY A 126 -8.75 -6.12 3.90
CA GLY A 126 -9.49 -6.91 2.90
C GLY A 126 -10.75 -6.26 2.29
N SER A 127 -11.13 -5.04 2.68
CA SER A 127 -12.44 -4.45 2.34
C SER A 127 -12.42 -3.45 1.18
N ARG A 128 -11.25 -3.07 0.63
CA ARG A 128 -11.19 -1.94 -0.33
C ARG A 128 -10.23 -2.10 -1.51
N ALA A 129 -9.83 -3.32 -1.89
CA ALA A 129 -9.02 -3.54 -3.10
C ALA A 129 -9.65 -2.94 -4.38
N TRP A 130 -10.97 -3.00 -4.50
CA TRP A 130 -11.68 -2.33 -5.60
C TRP A 130 -11.69 -0.80 -5.45
N LEU A 131 -11.73 -0.28 -4.22
CA LEU A 131 -11.71 1.16 -3.99
C LEU A 131 -10.31 1.76 -4.25
N SER A 132 -9.22 1.05 -3.91
CA SER A 132 -7.86 1.47 -4.27
C SER A 132 -7.67 1.48 -5.78
N ALA A 133 -8.17 0.45 -6.47
CA ALA A 133 -8.20 0.39 -7.93
C ALA A 133 -8.98 1.56 -8.56
N LEU A 134 -10.20 1.81 -8.07
CA LEU A 134 -11.04 2.90 -8.55
C LEU A 134 -10.40 4.27 -8.31
N THR A 135 -9.87 4.51 -7.10
CA THR A 135 -9.27 5.80 -6.76
C THR A 135 -7.99 6.06 -7.55
N MET A 136 -7.13 5.05 -7.77
CA MET A 136 -5.95 5.21 -8.62
C MET A 136 -6.31 5.43 -10.09
N GLY A 137 -7.23 4.64 -10.65
CA GLY A 137 -7.67 4.78 -12.04
C GLY A 137 -8.36 6.12 -12.30
N LEU A 138 -9.29 6.53 -11.42
CA LEU A 138 -9.99 7.81 -11.54
C LEU A 138 -9.04 9.00 -11.35
N SER A 139 -8.09 8.91 -10.42
CA SER A 139 -7.10 9.97 -10.22
C SER A 139 -6.20 10.15 -11.44
N TYR A 140 -5.81 9.05 -12.09
CA TYR A 140 -5.06 9.11 -13.35
C TYR A 140 -5.88 9.76 -14.47
N PHE A 141 -7.14 9.34 -14.61
CA PHE A 141 -8.06 9.92 -15.61
C PHE A 141 -8.26 11.43 -15.40
N VAL A 142 -8.63 11.84 -14.19
CA VAL A 142 -8.86 13.26 -13.87
C VAL A 142 -7.55 14.06 -13.98
N GLY A 143 -6.45 13.52 -13.48
CA GLY A 143 -5.14 14.17 -13.52
C GLY A 143 -4.63 14.40 -14.95
N GLY A 144 -4.83 13.43 -15.85
CA GLY A 144 -4.45 13.57 -17.26
C GLY A 144 -5.44 14.36 -18.11
N LEU A 145 -6.66 14.58 -17.64
CA LEU A 145 -7.65 15.42 -18.31
C LEU A 145 -7.33 16.92 -18.15
N ILE A 146 -6.76 17.33 -17.01
CA ILE A 146 -6.47 18.75 -16.71
C ILE A 146 -5.57 19.40 -17.79
N PRO A 147 -4.44 18.79 -18.21
CA PRO A 147 -3.62 19.33 -19.30
C PRO A 147 -4.30 19.35 -20.67
N MET A 148 -5.36 18.56 -20.87
CA MET A 148 -6.07 18.45 -22.15
C MET A 148 -7.14 19.52 -22.34
N VAL A 149 -7.66 20.11 -21.25
CA VAL A 149 -8.70 21.16 -21.29
C VAL A 149 -8.37 22.31 -22.26
N PRO A 150 -7.14 22.89 -22.28
CA PRO A 150 -6.80 23.99 -23.19
C PRO A 150 -6.94 23.63 -24.67
N TYR A 151 -6.67 22.38 -25.03
CA TYR A 151 -6.75 21.92 -26.42
C TYR A 151 -8.18 21.82 -26.95
N PHE A 152 -9.18 21.71 -26.06
CA PHE A 152 -10.59 21.70 -26.47
C PHE A 152 -11.16 23.11 -26.69
N VAL A 153 -10.58 24.13 -26.04
CA VAL A 153 -11.11 25.49 -26.03
C VAL A 153 -10.39 26.40 -27.03
N LEU A 154 -9.08 26.20 -27.22
CA LEU A 154 -8.25 27.05 -28.09
C LEU A 154 -8.12 26.42 -29.48
N GLY A 155 -8.53 27.15 -30.52
CA GLY A 155 -8.39 26.70 -31.93
C GLY A 155 -6.95 26.69 -32.45
N ASN A 156 -6.02 27.38 -31.75
CA ASN A 156 -4.62 27.48 -32.12
C ASN A 156 -3.76 26.47 -31.33
N ALA A 157 -3.15 25.51 -32.03
CA ALA A 157 -2.37 24.44 -31.39
C ALA A 157 -1.13 24.93 -30.61
N ARG A 158 -0.46 26.00 -31.06
CA ARG A 158 0.72 26.56 -30.38
C ARG A 158 0.34 27.24 -29.06
N ASP A 159 -0.72 28.03 -29.08
CA ASP A 159 -1.21 28.73 -27.89
C ASP A 159 -1.76 27.72 -26.87
N ALA A 160 -2.50 26.70 -27.34
CA ALA A 160 -2.99 25.60 -26.51
C ALA A 160 -1.86 24.82 -25.83
N LEU A 161 -0.76 24.56 -26.54
CA LEU A 161 0.41 23.87 -26.01
C LEU A 161 1.06 24.67 -24.87
N LEU A 162 1.32 25.97 -25.06
CA LEU A 162 1.95 26.80 -24.03
C LEU A 162 1.08 26.89 -22.77
N VAL A 163 -0.23 27.05 -22.94
CA VAL A 163 -1.18 27.08 -21.82
C VAL A 163 -1.21 25.72 -21.10
N SER A 164 -1.21 24.61 -21.83
CA SER A 164 -1.19 23.26 -21.26
C SER A 164 0.09 22.97 -20.47
N VAL A 165 1.26 23.36 -21.00
CA VAL A 165 2.54 23.21 -20.29
C VAL A 165 2.54 24.03 -18.99
N ALA A 166 2.04 25.27 -19.02
CA ALA A 166 1.93 26.11 -17.83
C ALA A 166 1.01 25.49 -16.77
N ILE A 167 -0.19 25.02 -17.17
CA ILE A 167 -1.13 24.34 -16.26
C ILE A 167 -0.50 23.08 -15.67
N THR A 168 0.13 22.25 -16.50
CA THR A 168 0.79 21.01 -16.06
C THR A 168 1.90 21.30 -15.05
N ALA A 169 2.71 22.34 -15.28
CA ALA A 169 3.75 22.74 -14.35
C ALA A 169 3.16 23.16 -12.99
N VAL A 170 2.07 23.93 -12.98
CA VAL A 170 1.36 24.31 -11.74
C VAL A 170 0.79 23.08 -11.04
N VAL A 171 0.15 22.17 -11.76
CA VAL A 171 -0.40 20.92 -11.20
C VAL A 171 0.69 20.06 -10.58
N LEU A 172 1.84 19.87 -11.26
CA LEU A 172 2.96 19.10 -10.72
C LEU A 172 3.57 19.74 -9.47
N LEU A 173 3.68 21.08 -9.44
CA LEU A 173 4.16 21.80 -8.27
C LEU A 173 3.21 21.66 -7.08
N VAL A 174 1.91 21.86 -7.28
CA VAL A 174 0.89 21.69 -6.24
C VAL A 174 0.85 20.25 -5.75
N PHE A 175 0.82 19.27 -6.66
CA PHE A 175 0.78 17.85 -6.32
C PHE A 175 2.04 17.42 -5.54
N GLY A 176 3.22 17.81 -6.01
CA GLY A 176 4.49 17.50 -5.33
C GLY A 176 4.60 18.18 -3.97
N TYR A 177 4.12 19.42 -3.84
CA TYR A 177 4.04 20.12 -2.56
C TYR A 177 3.11 19.41 -1.58
N VAL A 178 1.87 19.11 -1.99
CA VAL A 178 0.85 18.47 -1.14
C VAL A 178 1.31 17.09 -0.70
N LYS A 179 1.78 16.24 -1.63
CA LYS A 179 2.31 14.90 -1.31
C LYS A 179 3.39 14.97 -0.23
N THR A 180 4.30 15.93 -0.36
CA THR A 180 5.46 16.04 0.53
C THR A 180 5.11 16.72 1.85
N ALA A 181 4.20 17.70 1.83
CA ALA A 181 3.68 18.37 3.01
C ALA A 181 2.94 17.37 3.92
N LEU A 182 2.11 16.48 3.34
CA LEU A 182 1.39 15.45 4.09
C LEU A 182 2.33 14.38 4.67
N THR A 183 3.45 14.09 4.01
CA THR A 183 4.38 13.03 4.45
C THR A 183 5.38 13.54 5.49
N VAL A 184 5.99 14.71 5.26
CA VAL A 184 7.19 15.14 6.01
C VAL A 184 6.88 16.25 7.03
N HIS A 185 5.66 16.82 7.04
CA HIS A 185 5.24 17.89 7.96
C HIS A 185 6.20 19.11 8.02
N SER A 186 7.06 19.31 7.01
CA SER A 186 8.05 20.38 6.93
C SER A 186 7.86 21.22 5.66
N ARG A 187 7.80 22.55 5.81
CA ARG A 187 7.57 23.48 4.69
C ARG A 187 8.69 23.44 3.65
N SER A 188 9.94 23.34 4.11
CA SER A 188 11.11 23.29 3.22
C SER A 188 11.17 21.99 2.42
N ALA A 189 10.77 20.87 3.05
CA ALA A 189 10.65 19.59 2.35
C ALA A 189 9.56 19.64 1.28
N GLY A 190 8.44 20.34 1.55
CA GLY A 190 7.36 20.56 0.58
C GLY A 190 7.83 21.19 -0.73
N VAL A 191 8.58 22.30 -0.64
CA VAL A 191 9.10 23.01 -1.82
C VAL A 191 10.10 22.14 -2.59
N TRP A 192 10.97 21.41 -1.88
CA TRP A 192 11.92 20.50 -2.52
C TRP A 192 11.23 19.35 -3.26
N GLY A 193 10.20 18.75 -2.66
CA GLY A 193 9.41 17.68 -3.28
C GLY A 193 8.61 18.16 -4.50
N ALA A 194 8.08 19.39 -4.46
CA ALA A 194 7.46 20.04 -5.61
C ALA A 194 8.44 20.22 -6.77
N LEU A 195 9.62 20.77 -6.48
CA LEU A 195 10.67 20.98 -7.48
C LEU A 195 11.15 19.66 -8.10
N GLN A 196 11.37 18.63 -7.28
CA GLN A 196 11.74 17.30 -7.75
C GLN A 196 10.68 16.71 -8.70
N THR A 197 9.40 16.83 -8.35
CA THR A 197 8.30 16.33 -9.17
C THR A 197 8.23 17.05 -10.52
N LEU A 198 8.43 18.37 -10.53
CA LEU A 198 8.48 19.17 -11.75
C LEU A 198 9.67 18.75 -12.65
N VAL A 199 10.87 18.58 -12.08
CA VAL A 199 12.06 18.17 -12.83
C VAL A 199 11.87 16.78 -13.46
N ILE A 200 11.33 15.81 -12.72
CA ILE A 200 11.04 14.48 -13.26
C ILE A 200 10.02 14.56 -14.41
N GLY A 201 8.96 15.36 -14.23
CA GLY A 201 7.96 15.58 -15.28
C GLY A 201 8.55 16.23 -16.54
N ALA A 202 9.40 17.25 -16.38
CA ALA A 202 10.08 17.93 -17.47
C ALA A 202 11.05 16.99 -18.22
N LEU A 203 11.81 16.16 -17.49
CA LEU A 203 12.69 15.17 -18.09
C LEU A 203 11.92 14.10 -18.86
N ALA A 204 10.81 13.59 -18.30
CA ALA A 204 9.97 12.60 -18.97
C ALA A 204 9.34 13.16 -20.27
N ALA A 205 8.78 14.37 -20.20
CA ALA A 205 8.23 15.05 -21.37
C ALA A 205 9.31 15.34 -22.43
N GLY A 206 10.49 15.78 -22.00
CA GLY A 206 11.65 16.00 -22.86
C GLY A 206 12.12 14.71 -23.55
N ALA A 207 12.16 13.59 -22.84
CA ALA A 207 12.50 12.28 -23.41
C ALA A 207 11.45 11.83 -24.44
N ALA A 208 10.16 11.96 -24.14
CA ALA A 208 9.09 11.63 -25.07
C ALA A 208 9.15 12.48 -26.35
N TYR A 209 9.33 13.79 -26.22
CA TYR A 209 9.51 14.69 -27.36
C TYR A 209 10.77 14.35 -28.16
N GLY A 210 11.87 14.05 -27.48
CA GLY A 210 13.14 13.65 -28.10
C GLY A 210 13.01 12.40 -28.96
N ILE A 211 12.28 11.38 -28.49
CA ILE A 211 12.00 10.15 -29.25
C ILE A 211 11.18 10.47 -30.51
N VAL A 212 10.11 11.25 -30.38
CA VAL A 212 9.27 11.63 -31.53
C VAL A 212 10.09 12.41 -32.56
N ARG A 213 10.89 13.37 -32.11
CA ARG A 213 11.74 14.17 -32.99
C ARG A 213 12.82 13.34 -33.69
N ALA A 214 13.41 12.37 -33.01
CA ALA A 214 14.40 11.47 -33.61
C ALA A 214 13.78 10.59 -34.69
N LEU A 215 12.57 10.07 -34.46
CA LEU A 215 11.83 9.28 -35.46
C LEU A 215 11.42 10.12 -36.67
N ASP A 216 10.97 11.36 -36.46
CA ASP A 216 10.63 12.27 -37.56
C ASP A 216 11.88 12.69 -38.35
N SER A 217 13.03 12.88 -37.68
CA SER A 217 14.29 13.22 -38.34
C SER A 217 14.87 12.06 -39.17
N GLY A 218 14.57 10.81 -38.79
CA GLY A 218 14.96 9.61 -39.54
C GLY A 218 14.04 9.29 -40.74
N LYS A 219 12.82 9.85 -40.75
CA LYS A 219 11.88 9.76 -41.88
C LYS A 219 12.04 10.95 -42.84
N GLY A 220 13.29 11.24 -43.22
CA GLY A 220 13.53 11.98 -44.46
C GLY A 220 12.80 11.26 -45.60
N GLN A 221 11.70 11.86 -46.07
CA GLN A 221 11.02 11.46 -47.30
C GLN A 221 11.90 11.83 -48.52
N PRO A 222 11.68 11.18 -49.68
CA PRO A 222 12.69 10.62 -50.60
C PRO A 222 13.70 11.60 -51.19
#